data_AF-A0A2V2PWI5-F1
#
_entry.id   AF-A0A2V2PWI5-F1
#
_cell.length_a   1.000
_cell.length_b   1.000
_cell.length_c   1.000
_cell.angle_alpha   90.00
_cell.angle_beta   90.00
_cell.angle_gamma   90.00
#
_symmetry.space_group_name_H-M   'P 1'
#
loop_
_entity.id
_entity.type
_entity.pdbx_description
1 polymer ?
#
loop_
_entity_poly.entity_id
_entity_poly.type
_entity_poly.pdbx_seq_one_letter_code
_entity_poly.pdbx_strand_id
1 'polypeptide(L)' 'RPVLLHGEEGGAWPVAALAFRLGLGVRIGAEDVTVLPDGRPARSNAELVAAAARLREEAAL' A
#
# COMPACT_ATOMS: atom_id res chain seq x y z
N ARG A 1 -20.42 -4.85 -7.08
CA ARG A 1 -19.25 -4.49 -7.91
C ARG A 1 -18.10 -4.18 -6.94
N PRO A 2 -16.95 -4.86 -6.99
CA PRO A 2 -15.88 -4.66 -6.00
C PRO A 2 -15.27 -3.25 -6.11
N VAL A 3 -14.82 -2.69 -4.99
CA VAL A 3 -14.17 -1.38 -4.88
C VAL A 3 -12.76 -1.56 -4.31
N LEU A 4 -11.80 -0.81 -4.85
CA LEU A 4 -10.45 -0.66 -4.31
C LEU A 4 -10.13 0.83 -4.14
N LEU A 5 -9.24 1.15 -3.20
CA LEU A 5 -8.66 2.49 -3.09
C LEU A 5 -7.27 2.50 -3.73
N HIS A 6 -6.96 3.60 -4.41
CA HIS A 6 -5.67 3.83 -5.05
C HIS A 6 -5.15 5.19 -4.60
N GLY A 7 -3.86 5.24 -4.28
CA GLY A 7 -3.15 6.46 -3.96
C GLY A 7 -1.84 6.52 -4.75
N GLU A 8 -1.35 7.74 -4.95
CA GLU A 8 -0.15 8.03 -5.74
C GLU A 8 0.92 8.64 -4.83
N GLU A 9 2.19 8.34 -5.13
CA GLU A 9 3.39 8.81 -4.45
C GLU A 9 3.28 8.67 -2.92
N GLY A 10 3.54 9.74 -2.17
CA GLY A 10 3.41 9.75 -0.71
C GLY A 10 1.99 9.41 -0.20
N GLY A 11 0.97 9.54 -1.05
CA GLY A 11 -0.42 9.18 -0.74
C GLY A 11 -0.71 7.67 -0.82
N ALA A 12 0.13 6.87 -1.47
CA ALA A 12 -0.10 5.44 -1.64
C ALA A 12 -0.19 4.69 -0.30
N TRP A 13 0.69 4.99 0.67
CA TRP A 13 0.70 4.31 1.96
C TRP A 13 -0.48 4.69 2.89
N PRO A 14 -0.81 5.97 3.10
CA PRO A 14 -2.00 6.34 3.86
C PRO A 14 -3.31 5.80 3.27
N VAL A 15 -3.43 5.79 1.92
CA VAL A 15 -4.60 5.23 1.24
C VAL A 15 -4.68 3.72 1.42
N ALA A 16 -3.56 3.00 1.32
CA ALA A 16 -3.53 1.57 1.58
C ALA A 16 -3.96 1.24 3.02
N ALA A 17 -3.45 1.98 4.01
CA ALA A 17 -3.85 1.82 5.41
C ALA A 17 -5.35 2.05 5.62
N LEU A 18 -5.92 3.08 4.96
CA LEU A 18 -7.36 3.34 5.00
C LEU A 18 -8.16 2.19 4.39
N ALA A 19 -7.75 1.71 3.21
CA ALA A 19 -8.42 0.61 2.53
C ALA A 19 -8.46 -0.65 3.39
N PHE A 20 -7.35 -1.01 4.04
CA PHE A 20 -7.30 -2.17 4.93
C PHE A 20 -8.24 -2.03 6.13
N ARG A 21 -8.30 -0.87 6.78
CA ARG A 21 -9.27 -0.60 7.86
C ARG A 21 -10.73 -0.70 7.41
N LEU A 22 -11.01 -0.40 6.15
CA LEU A 22 -12.34 -0.49 5.55
C LEU A 22 -12.65 -1.87 4.95
N GLY A 23 -11.71 -2.82 4.99
CA GLY A 23 -11.87 -4.14 4.36
C GLY A 23 -11.91 -4.09 2.83
N LEU A 24 -11.32 -3.06 2.21
CA LEU A 24 -11.29 -2.83 0.77
C LEU A 24 -9.97 -3.33 0.14
N GLY A 25 -9.99 -3.49 -1.19
CA GLY A 25 -8.78 -3.77 -1.97
C GLY A 25 -7.89 -2.53 -2.14
N VAL A 26 -6.62 -2.75 -2.48
CA VAL A 26 -5.63 -1.71 -2.83
C VAL A 26 -4.90 -2.07 -4.11
N ARG A 27 -4.43 -1.05 -4.83
CA ARG A 27 -3.41 -1.18 -5.87
C ARG A 27 -2.08 -0.63 -5.33
N ILE A 28 -0.98 -1.37 -5.51
CA ILE A 28 0.37 -0.96 -5.11
C ILE A 28 1.41 -1.47 -6.12
N GLY A 29 2.36 -0.64 -6.48
CA GLY A 29 3.46 -0.94 -7.39
C GLY A 29 4.24 0.32 -7.77
N ALA A 30 5.31 0.17 -8.53
CA ALA A 30 6.20 1.27 -8.92
C ALA A 30 5.53 2.37 -9.76
N GLU A 31 4.38 2.07 -10.38
CA GLU A 31 3.52 3.07 -11.04
C GLU A 31 2.82 3.97 -10.02
N ASP A 32 2.53 3.45 -8.83
CA ASP A 32 1.80 4.15 -7.80
C ASP A 32 2.75 4.84 -6.81
N VAL A 33 3.87 4.20 -6.45
CA VAL A 33 4.86 4.73 -5.48
C VAL A 33 6.22 4.06 -5.65
N THR A 34 7.30 4.82 -5.47
CA THR A 34 8.68 4.31 -5.63
C THR A 34 9.46 4.14 -4.32
N VAL A 35 8.89 4.57 -3.20
CA VAL A 35 9.49 4.48 -1.86
C VAL A 35 8.65 3.63 -0.91
N LEU A 36 9.31 2.94 0.02
CA LEU A 36 8.72 2.20 1.13
C LEU A 36 8.09 3.16 2.15
N PRO A 37 7.28 2.66 3.11
CA PRO A 37 6.68 3.52 4.15
C PRO A 37 7.71 4.30 4.99
N ASP A 38 8.93 3.78 5.11
CA ASP A 38 10.05 4.42 5.81
C ASP A 38 10.83 5.43 4.93
N GLY A 39 10.39 5.66 3.70
CA GLY A 39 10.98 6.59 2.74
C GLY A 39 12.16 6.04 1.94
N ARG A 40 12.63 4.81 2.20
CA ARG A 40 13.70 4.21 1.39
C ARG A 40 13.17 3.81 0.00
N PRO A 41 13.96 3.93 -1.08
CA PRO A 41 13.56 3.44 -2.40
C PRO A 41 13.26 1.94 -2.37
N ALA A 42 12.16 1.54 -3.01
CA ALA A 42 11.84 0.13 -3.19
C ALA A 42 12.73 -0.50 -4.29
N ARG A 43 13.23 -1.71 -4.04
CA ARG A 43 14.08 -2.45 -5.00
C ARG A 43 13.27 -3.22 -6.03
N SER A 44 11.97 -3.42 -5.78
CA SER A 44 11.06 -4.16 -6.66
C SER A 44 9.59 -3.95 -6.28
N ASN A 45 8.69 -4.27 -7.20
CA ASN A 45 7.26 -4.38 -6.89
C ASN A 45 6.98 -5.43 -5.80
N ALA A 46 7.78 -6.51 -5.72
CA ALA A 46 7.63 -7.51 -4.67
C ALA A 46 7.90 -6.92 -3.27
N GLU A 47 8.84 -5.99 -3.15
CA GLU A 47 9.13 -5.31 -1.88
C GLU A 47 7.99 -4.37 -1.47
N LEU A 48 7.39 -3.66 -2.43
CA LEU A 48 6.19 -2.83 -2.22
C LEU A 48 4.99 -3.68 -1.76
N VAL A 49 4.73 -4.80 -2.43
CA VAL A 49 3.64 -5.72 -2.07
C VAL A 49 3.88 -6.33 -0.68
N ALA A 50 5.11 -6.72 -0.35
CA ALA A 50 5.44 -7.25 0.97
C ALA A 50 5.26 -6.20 2.09
N ALA A 51 5.60 -4.93 1.82
CA ALA A 51 5.34 -3.84 2.75
C ALA A 51 3.83 -3.59 2.95
N ALA A 52 3.04 -3.62 1.87
CA ALA A 52 1.58 -3.51 1.95
C ALA A 52 0.95 -4.68 2.72
N ALA A 53 1.48 -5.90 2.58
CA ALA A 53 1.01 -7.07 3.33
C ALA A 53 1.26 -6.90 4.84
N ARG A 54 2.44 -6.45 5.25
CA ARG A 54 2.74 -6.13 6.66
C ARG A 54 1.83 -5.03 7.21
N LEU A 55 1.64 -3.96 6.44
CA LEU A 55 0.73 -2.87 6.82
C LEU A 55 -0.72 -3.36 7.02
N ARG A 56 -1.16 -4.34 6.23
CA ARG A 56 -2.48 -4.95 6.38
C ARG A 56 -2.60 -5.76 7.67
N GLU A 57 -1.56 -6.51 8.03
CA GLU A 57 -1.51 -7.28 9.29
C GLU A 57 -1.56 -6.32 10.50
N GLU A 58 -0.80 -5.22 10.45
CA GLU A 58 -0.82 -4.18 11.48
C GLU A 58 -2.19 -3.51 11.63
N ALA A 59 -2.92 -3.29 10.54
CA ALA A 59 -4.26 -2.70 10.55
C ALA A 59 -5.36 -3.67 11.04
N ALA A 60 -5.06 -4.96 11.16
CA ALA A 60 -5.98 -5.99 11.64
C ALA A 60 -5.85 -6.27 13.16
N LEU A 61 -4.82 -5.70 13.81
CA LEU A 61 -4.65 -5.65 15.26
C LEU A 61 -5.40 -4.45 15.85
#